data_AF-A0A1F9ZYH8-F1
#
_entry.id   AF-A0A1F9ZYH8-F1
#
_cell.length_a   1.000
_cell.length_b   1.000
_cell.length_c   1.000
_cell.angle_alpha   90.00
_cell.angle_beta   90.00
_cell.angle_gamma   90.00
#
_symmetry.space_group_name_H-M   'P 1'
#
loop_
_entity.id
_entity.type
_entity.pdbx_description
1 polymer ?
#
loop_
_entity_poly.entity_id
_entity_poly.type
_entity_poly.pdbx_seq_one_letter_code
_entity_poly.pdbx_strand_id
1 'polypeptide(L)'
;MLVSIALVVGPGLLISPAGIDRTASSLQVPGEPVANAGLDSTVPQHKNVTLIGAATDSDDVAANLTFTWNFTDGGPIVLTGPVVHYVFDNLGSFVVMLNVTDPASHYSTDNVAITVEPDTESPVADPGPNRILQQGANNTLVTLNASGSTDNAGIASYEWKFRYNKQDYTYNVPVFEFNFSKPGKYEITLTVVDTSDLSNSTTMNVTVKAKPTFFTEHWLGIIVWSAIGIMAIAYIVTKLRRDRQLVTDSDKEKARLQWKNAKKTWKIFRSNRLGFAGIIILIIFVLMAVFAPYISTVEDPLRSSNIEQERPIIDPVTGEQARDPITGERLFLWRNPHAPTWDPSPFPIGTGEHVRHILGTDGFGRDVFSLTVYGARASLEVGLIATLISVALGASMGLAAGYFGRMTDEVLMRITDFFLVLPWFPLMIVIMAILGREFVWVIVVIGITSWPSTARIVRSQVLSIKERQFVERARCVGAGDGHIIASHILPNVLPLIFANTVLLISLAIFSEAFLDFFGLGDPDVISWGMMLEEAYDQGAFNLGAWWWILLPGAAIVIMVLSFSLVGYALDDVLNPKLRRR
;
A
#
# COMPACT_ATOMS: atom_id res chain seq x y z
N MET A 1 -27.68 9.35 -60.35
CA MET A 1 -28.14 9.49 -61.75
C MET A 1 -28.59 10.92 -61.92
N LEU A 2 -27.96 11.65 -62.85
CA LEU A 2 -28.21 13.04 -63.23
C LEU A 2 -29.64 13.26 -63.78
N VAL A 3 -29.91 14.53 -64.14
CA VAL A 3 -30.99 15.11 -64.99
C VAL A 3 -31.95 15.97 -64.14
N SER A 4 -31.86 17.31 -64.05
CA SER A 4 -31.80 18.40 -65.06
C SER A 4 -32.92 18.37 -66.10
N ILE A 5 -33.93 19.23 -65.94
CA ILE A 5 -34.80 19.67 -67.04
C ILE A 5 -34.92 21.20 -66.98
N ALA A 6 -34.63 21.80 -68.13
CA ALA A 6 -34.76 23.21 -68.48
C ALA A 6 -35.92 23.40 -69.48
N LEU A 7 -36.08 24.66 -69.93
CA LEU A 7 -36.81 25.19 -71.12
C LEU A 7 -38.28 25.65 -70.91
N VAL A 8 -38.80 26.73 -71.51
CA VAL A 8 -38.32 27.85 -72.37
C VAL A 8 -39.50 28.82 -72.67
N VAL A 9 -39.21 30.14 -72.77
CA VAL A 9 -39.64 31.25 -73.71
C VAL A 9 -41.10 31.29 -74.25
N GLY A 10 -41.82 32.41 -74.45
CA GLY A 10 -41.59 33.89 -74.49
C GLY A 10 -42.95 34.55 -74.90
N PRO A 11 -43.06 35.66 -75.69
CA PRO A 11 -42.39 36.97 -75.69
C PRO A 11 -43.37 38.21 -75.84
N GLY A 12 -42.84 39.44 -75.64
CA GLY A 12 -43.16 40.65 -76.45
C GLY A 12 -44.17 41.72 -75.94
N LEU A 13 -43.73 42.98 -75.74
CA LEU A 13 -44.02 44.12 -76.65
C LEU A 13 -43.23 45.42 -76.33
N LEU A 14 -43.16 46.29 -77.35
CA LEU A 14 -42.23 47.40 -77.67
C LEU A 14 -42.38 48.78 -76.95
N ILE A 15 -41.20 49.38 -76.65
CA ILE A 15 -40.67 50.77 -76.84
C ILE A 15 -41.59 52.00 -77.01
N SER A 16 -41.27 53.08 -76.26
CA SER A 16 -41.18 54.49 -76.74
C SER A 16 -40.19 55.32 -75.88
N PRO A 17 -39.35 56.23 -76.45
CA PRO A 17 -38.37 57.04 -75.70
C PRO A 17 -38.69 58.54 -75.68
N ALA A 18 -38.39 59.22 -74.56
CA ALA A 18 -37.89 60.61 -74.50
C ALA A 18 -37.83 61.09 -73.05
N GLY A 19 -36.77 61.82 -72.68
CA GLY A 19 -36.73 62.62 -71.46
C GLY A 19 -35.36 62.64 -70.80
N ILE A 20 -34.42 63.35 -71.40
CA ILE A 20 -33.29 63.91 -70.66
C ILE A 20 -33.89 64.93 -69.69
N ASP A 21 -33.68 64.76 -68.40
CA ASP A 21 -33.76 65.90 -67.49
C ASP A 21 -32.50 65.98 -66.63
N ARG A 22 -31.88 67.15 -66.71
CA ARG A 22 -30.73 67.56 -65.92
C ARG A 22 -31.30 68.25 -64.70
N THR A 23 -31.40 67.54 -63.58
CA THR A 23 -31.65 68.18 -62.29
C THR A 23 -30.38 68.13 -61.45
N ALA A 24 -29.75 69.31 -61.41
CA ALA A 24 -28.93 69.86 -60.35
C ALA A 24 -28.45 68.89 -59.27
N SER A 25 -27.14 68.68 -59.24
CA SER A 25 -26.38 68.41 -58.02
C SER A 25 -26.74 69.47 -56.97
N SER A 26 -27.68 69.14 -56.09
CA SER A 26 -27.87 69.86 -54.85
C SER A 26 -26.62 69.63 -54.01
N LEU A 27 -25.91 70.71 -53.68
CA LEU A 27 -25.09 70.72 -52.47
C LEU A 27 -26.02 70.31 -51.32
N GLN A 28 -25.94 69.05 -50.87
CA GLN A 28 -26.53 68.67 -49.60
C GLN A 28 -25.84 69.52 -48.54
N VAL A 29 -26.67 70.23 -47.77
CA VAL A 29 -26.21 70.81 -46.50
C VAL A 29 -25.69 69.64 -45.67
N PRO A 30 -24.49 69.72 -45.08
CA PRO A 30 -24.01 68.64 -44.22
C PRO A 30 -25.07 68.35 -43.15
N GLY A 31 -25.59 67.13 -43.15
CA GLY A 31 -26.57 66.68 -42.19
C GLY A 31 -25.83 66.21 -40.95
N GLU A 32 -26.24 66.70 -39.78
CA GLU A 32 -25.71 66.13 -38.54
C GLU A 32 -26.07 64.63 -38.48
N PRO A 33 -25.16 63.77 -37.99
CA PRO A 33 -25.47 62.35 -37.82
C PRO A 33 -26.64 62.19 -36.85
N VAL A 34 -27.38 61.08 -36.94
CA VAL A 34 -28.40 60.70 -35.96
C VAL A 34 -27.91 59.46 -35.23
N ALA A 35 -27.51 59.62 -33.96
CA ALA A 35 -27.06 58.51 -33.12
C ALA A 35 -28.25 57.71 -32.56
N ASN A 36 -28.05 56.40 -32.39
CA ASN A 36 -28.97 55.50 -31.70
C ASN A 36 -28.15 54.53 -30.83
N ALA A 37 -28.29 54.69 -29.51
CA ALA A 37 -27.58 53.94 -28.48
C ALA A 37 -28.21 52.57 -28.18
N GLY A 38 -29.38 52.28 -28.76
CA GLY A 38 -30.12 51.03 -28.56
C GLY A 38 -31.23 51.16 -27.51
N LEU A 39 -31.73 50.00 -27.04
CA LEU A 39 -32.77 49.92 -26.02
C LEU A 39 -32.17 49.74 -24.63
N ASP A 40 -32.86 50.27 -23.62
CA ASP A 40 -32.54 50.04 -22.22
C ASP A 40 -32.51 48.54 -21.90
N SER A 41 -31.59 48.14 -21.02
CA SER A 41 -31.42 46.74 -20.66
C SER A 41 -31.09 46.54 -19.18
N THR A 42 -31.42 45.35 -18.68
CA THR A 42 -31.09 44.89 -17.34
C THR A 42 -30.07 43.75 -17.45
N VAL A 43 -29.01 43.82 -16.65
CA VAL A 43 -27.89 42.88 -16.70
C VAL A 43 -27.42 42.54 -15.28
N PRO A 44 -27.04 41.29 -15.00
CA PRO A 44 -26.39 40.95 -13.75
C PRO A 44 -25.01 41.62 -13.65
N GLN A 45 -24.61 41.98 -12.44
CA GLN A 45 -23.27 42.46 -12.12
C GLN A 45 -22.22 41.45 -12.59
N HIS A 46 -21.05 41.95 -13.02
CA HIS A 46 -19.95 41.12 -13.54
C HIS A 46 -20.24 40.30 -14.83
N LYS A 47 -21.39 40.55 -15.49
CA LYS A 47 -21.68 40.01 -16.84
C LYS A 47 -21.36 41.02 -17.92
N ASN A 48 -20.86 40.49 -19.05
CA ASN A 48 -20.59 41.29 -20.25
C ASN A 48 -21.89 41.80 -20.86
N VAL A 49 -22.02 43.12 -20.94
CA VAL A 49 -23.06 43.81 -21.72
C VAL A 49 -22.51 44.08 -23.10
N THR A 50 -23.29 43.79 -24.14
CA THR A 50 -22.94 44.16 -25.51
C THR A 50 -23.79 45.35 -25.93
N LEU A 51 -23.14 46.48 -26.22
CA LEU A 51 -23.79 47.69 -26.69
C LEU A 51 -23.47 47.88 -28.17
N ILE A 52 -24.51 48.02 -28.98
CA ILE A 52 -24.42 48.15 -30.44
C ILE A 52 -24.98 49.52 -30.82
N GLY A 53 -24.09 50.38 -31.28
CA GLY A 53 -24.41 51.75 -31.67
C GLY A 53 -24.71 51.78 -33.16
N ALA A 54 -25.86 52.36 -33.50
CA ALA A 54 -26.22 52.62 -34.88
C ALA A 54 -26.22 54.13 -35.12
N ALA A 55 -25.90 54.53 -36.34
CA ALA A 55 -26.04 55.91 -36.76
C ALA A 55 -26.39 56.00 -38.24
N THR A 56 -27.17 57.02 -38.58
CA THR A 56 -27.46 57.38 -39.97
C THR A 56 -27.02 58.81 -40.23
N ASP A 57 -26.36 59.02 -41.37
CA ASP A 57 -25.90 60.32 -41.82
C ASP A 57 -26.37 60.51 -43.27
N SER A 58 -26.81 61.72 -43.60
CA SER A 58 -27.46 62.00 -44.89
C SER A 58 -26.48 62.18 -46.04
N ASP A 59 -25.22 62.45 -45.73
CA ASP A 59 -24.15 62.82 -46.66
C ASP A 59 -22.88 61.99 -46.46
N ASP A 60 -22.71 61.33 -45.31
CA ASP A 60 -21.64 60.37 -45.07
C ASP A 60 -22.09 58.89 -45.05
N VAL A 61 -21.17 58.00 -45.44
CA VAL A 61 -21.37 56.56 -45.30
C VAL A 61 -21.03 56.15 -43.87
N ALA A 62 -21.87 55.30 -43.26
CA ALA A 62 -21.72 54.85 -41.87
C ALA A 62 -20.32 54.30 -41.48
N ALA A 63 -19.51 53.85 -42.47
CA ALA A 63 -18.14 53.39 -42.25
C ALA A 63 -17.14 54.51 -41.89
N ASN A 64 -17.47 55.78 -42.14
CA ASN A 64 -16.62 56.94 -41.85
C ASN A 64 -16.98 57.63 -40.53
N LEU A 65 -18.00 57.14 -39.82
CA LEU A 65 -18.44 57.71 -38.55
C LEU A 65 -17.60 57.16 -37.39
N THR A 66 -17.27 58.04 -36.44
CA THR A 66 -16.55 57.67 -35.22
C THR A 66 -17.53 57.49 -34.08
N PHE A 67 -17.56 56.32 -33.46
CA PHE A 67 -18.44 55.98 -32.34
C PHE A 67 -17.65 56.01 -31.03
N THR A 68 -18.12 56.77 -30.05
CA THR A 68 -17.53 56.90 -28.72
C THR A 68 -18.58 56.68 -27.65
N TRP A 69 -18.30 55.80 -26.69
CA TRP A 69 -19.21 55.42 -25.61
C TRP A 69 -18.66 55.87 -24.28
N ASN A 70 -19.46 56.60 -23.49
CA ASN A 70 -19.09 57.10 -22.17
C ASN A 70 -19.88 56.37 -21.07
N PHE A 71 -19.17 55.73 -20.15
CA PHE A 71 -19.69 54.99 -18.99
C PHE A 71 -19.40 55.75 -17.69
N THR A 72 -20.25 55.57 -16.67
CA THR A 72 -20.15 56.26 -15.36
C THR A 72 -20.05 55.30 -14.18
N ASP A 73 -19.50 54.11 -14.38
CA ASP A 73 -19.39 53.05 -13.39
C ASP A 73 -18.13 53.23 -12.53
N GLY A 74 -18.25 53.97 -11.42
CA GLY A 74 -17.10 54.29 -10.54
C GLY A 74 -16.17 55.39 -11.07
N GLY A 75 -16.36 55.87 -12.30
CA GLY A 75 -15.62 56.97 -12.94
C GLY A 75 -15.94 57.09 -14.44
N PRO A 76 -15.47 58.15 -15.14
CA PRO A 76 -15.69 58.28 -16.58
C PRO A 76 -14.78 57.31 -17.36
N ILE A 77 -15.39 56.35 -18.05
CA ILE A 77 -14.68 55.40 -18.94
C ILE A 77 -15.17 55.63 -20.37
N VAL A 78 -14.23 55.65 -21.33
CA VAL A 78 -14.54 55.87 -22.75
C VAL A 78 -14.10 54.68 -23.57
N LEU A 79 -15.03 54.08 -24.31
CA LEU A 79 -14.75 53.03 -25.30
C LEU A 79 -15.06 53.55 -26.71
N THR A 80 -14.39 52.99 -27.72
CA THR A 80 -14.58 53.42 -29.12
C THR A 80 -14.94 52.24 -30.01
N GLY A 81 -15.80 52.50 -30.99
CA GLY A 81 -16.28 51.51 -31.95
C GLY A 81 -17.81 51.33 -31.95
N PRO A 82 -18.36 50.77 -33.05
CA PRO A 82 -19.80 50.59 -33.22
C PRO A 82 -20.37 49.48 -32.33
N VAL A 83 -19.54 48.55 -31.86
CA VAL A 83 -19.92 47.52 -30.89
C VAL A 83 -18.89 47.53 -29.77
N VAL A 84 -19.35 47.67 -28.53
CA VAL A 84 -18.50 47.62 -27.34
C VAL A 84 -19.02 46.59 -26.34
N HIS A 85 -18.09 45.97 -25.62
CA HIS A 85 -18.40 45.08 -24.51
C HIS A 85 -17.92 45.73 -23.22
N TYR A 86 -18.78 45.77 -22.20
CA TYR A 86 -18.46 46.36 -20.91
C TYR A 86 -19.03 45.51 -19.77
N VAL A 87 -18.30 45.43 -18.67
CA VAL A 87 -18.71 44.74 -17.44
C VAL A 87 -18.92 45.80 -16.36
N PHE A 88 -20.09 45.80 -15.74
CA PHE A 88 -20.38 46.71 -14.64
C PHE A 88 -19.99 46.09 -13.31
N ASP A 89 -19.17 46.83 -12.55
CA ASP A 89 -18.64 46.40 -11.25
C ASP A 89 -19.48 46.93 -10.08
N ASN A 90 -20.27 47.99 -10.27
CA ASN A 90 -21.13 48.55 -9.22
C ASN A 90 -22.62 48.33 -9.52
N LEU A 91 -23.42 48.18 -8.47
CA LEU A 91 -24.88 48.07 -8.57
C LEU A 91 -25.52 49.44 -8.80
N GLY A 92 -26.54 49.50 -9.64
CA GLY A 92 -27.29 50.73 -9.90
C GLY A 92 -27.78 50.86 -11.33
N SER A 93 -28.41 51.99 -11.63
CA SER A 93 -28.80 52.35 -13.00
C SER A 93 -27.76 53.32 -13.57
N PHE A 94 -27.07 52.90 -14.61
CA PHE A 94 -26.06 53.70 -15.30
C PHE A 94 -26.61 54.22 -16.63
N VAL A 95 -26.38 55.49 -16.90
CA VAL A 95 -26.72 56.09 -18.19
C VAL A 95 -25.45 56.08 -19.04
N VAL A 96 -25.44 55.28 -20.10
CA VAL A 96 -24.33 55.21 -21.05
C VAL A 96 -24.66 56.13 -22.21
N MET A 97 -23.76 57.04 -22.53
CA MET A 97 -23.94 57.98 -23.63
C MET A 97 -23.13 57.52 -24.84
N LEU A 98 -23.79 57.32 -25.97
CA LEU A 98 -23.17 57.17 -27.28
C LEU A 98 -23.02 58.56 -27.91
N ASN A 99 -21.82 58.87 -28.40
CA ASN A 99 -21.53 60.05 -29.19
C ASN A 99 -20.94 59.63 -30.53
N VAL A 100 -21.57 60.06 -31.62
CA VAL A 100 -21.20 59.74 -33.00
C VAL A 100 -20.74 61.02 -33.69
N THR A 101 -19.56 61.00 -34.28
CA THR A 101 -18.94 62.17 -34.92
C THR A 101 -18.58 61.86 -36.38
N ASP A 102 -18.92 62.78 -37.27
CA ASP A 102 -18.56 62.72 -38.71
C ASP A 102 -17.11 63.20 -38.95
N PRO A 103 -16.53 63.01 -40.15
CA PRO A 103 -15.21 63.56 -40.50
C PRO A 103 -15.14 65.10 -40.50
N ALA A 104 -16.27 65.79 -40.59
CA ALA A 104 -16.39 67.24 -40.55
C ALA A 104 -16.52 67.82 -39.12
N SER A 105 -16.47 66.96 -38.10
CA SER A 105 -16.62 67.26 -36.67
C SER A 105 -18.02 67.68 -36.19
N HIS A 106 -19.08 67.41 -36.95
CA HIS A 106 -20.45 67.42 -36.42
C HIS A 106 -20.69 66.16 -35.60
N TYR A 107 -21.50 66.29 -34.55
CA TYR A 107 -21.72 65.19 -33.61
C TYR A 107 -23.16 65.10 -33.15
N SER A 108 -23.56 63.89 -32.77
CA SER A 108 -24.89 63.57 -32.25
C SER A 108 -24.77 62.55 -31.14
N THR A 109 -25.62 62.69 -30.13
CA THR A 109 -25.57 61.87 -28.92
C THR A 109 -26.91 61.19 -28.67
N ASP A 110 -26.85 59.96 -28.18
CA ASP A 110 -28.01 59.23 -27.67
C ASP A 110 -27.64 58.49 -26.39
N ASN A 111 -28.62 58.23 -25.52
CA ASN A 111 -28.41 57.65 -24.21
C ASN A 111 -29.16 56.32 -24.09
N VAL A 112 -28.53 55.35 -23.41
CA VAL A 112 -29.15 54.09 -23.03
C VAL A 112 -29.00 53.88 -21.53
N ALA A 113 -30.07 53.46 -20.85
CA ALA A 113 -30.04 53.11 -19.44
C ALA A 113 -29.74 51.62 -19.25
N ILE A 114 -28.72 51.32 -18.44
CA ILE A 114 -28.34 49.96 -18.05
C ILE A 114 -28.60 49.79 -16.56
N THR A 115 -29.55 48.92 -16.21
CA THR A 115 -29.82 48.56 -14.81
C THR A 115 -29.01 47.34 -14.43
N VAL A 116 -28.10 47.48 -13.47
CA VAL A 116 -27.23 46.41 -12.99
C VAL A 116 -27.83 45.80 -11.73
N GLU A 117 -28.18 44.52 -11.81
CA GLU A 117 -28.74 43.74 -10.71
C GLU A 117 -27.67 42.91 -10.00
N PRO A 118 -27.89 42.51 -8.73
CA PRO A 118 -26.96 41.66 -7.99
C PRO A 118 -26.60 40.38 -8.75
N ASP A 119 -25.38 39.91 -8.59
CA ASP A 119 -25.00 38.60 -9.11
C ASP A 119 -25.85 37.49 -8.47
N THR A 120 -26.20 36.51 -9.28
CA THR A 120 -27.03 35.35 -8.89
C THR A 120 -26.39 34.02 -9.30
N GLU A 121 -25.27 34.05 -10.02
CA GLU A 121 -24.56 32.84 -10.43
C GLU A 121 -23.62 32.39 -9.31
N SER A 122 -23.74 31.14 -8.87
CA SER A 122 -22.85 30.59 -7.84
C SER A 122 -21.52 30.14 -8.44
N PRO A 123 -20.42 30.21 -7.68
CA PRO A 123 -19.10 29.80 -8.15
C PRO A 123 -19.06 28.29 -8.51
N VAL A 124 -18.13 27.90 -9.37
CA VAL A 124 -17.86 26.50 -9.70
C VAL A 124 -16.62 26.04 -8.94
N ALA A 125 -16.82 25.19 -7.94
CA ALA A 125 -15.75 24.60 -7.14
C ALA A 125 -15.07 23.45 -7.90
N ASP A 126 -13.75 23.54 -8.08
CA ASP A 126 -12.92 22.45 -8.65
C ASP A 126 -11.84 22.02 -7.64
N PRO A 127 -12.06 20.91 -6.90
CA PRO A 127 -11.06 20.36 -5.98
C PRO A 127 -9.94 19.58 -6.69
N GLY A 128 -10.02 19.41 -8.02
CA GLY A 128 -9.11 18.58 -8.82
C GLY A 128 -9.52 17.10 -8.86
N PRO A 129 -8.69 16.24 -9.52
CA PRO A 129 -9.04 14.85 -9.73
C PRO A 129 -8.86 13.98 -8.48
N ASN A 130 -9.66 12.90 -8.40
CA ASN A 130 -9.49 11.85 -7.39
C ASN A 130 -8.07 11.27 -7.41
N ARG A 131 -7.55 10.94 -6.22
CA ARG A 131 -6.19 10.40 -6.05
C ARG A 131 -6.21 8.99 -5.45
N ILE A 132 -5.28 8.16 -5.91
CA ILE A 132 -5.03 6.82 -5.35
C ILE A 132 -3.55 6.76 -4.96
N LEU A 133 -3.28 6.50 -3.68
CA LEU A 133 -1.94 6.41 -3.10
C LEU A 133 -1.67 4.99 -2.60
N GLN A 134 -0.39 4.66 -2.43
CA GLN A 134 0.06 3.43 -1.79
C GLN A 134 0.69 3.77 -0.43
N GLN A 135 0.32 3.02 0.61
CA GLN A 135 0.88 3.17 1.95
C GLN A 135 2.41 2.92 1.93
N GLY A 136 3.19 3.76 2.60
CA GLY A 136 4.64 3.60 2.76
C GLY A 136 5.51 4.06 1.58
N ALA A 137 4.91 4.59 0.50
CA ALA A 137 5.67 5.19 -0.60
C ALA A 137 6.10 6.64 -0.28
N ASN A 138 7.17 7.13 -0.90
CA ASN A 138 7.63 8.54 -0.80
C ASN A 138 6.60 9.59 -1.29
N ASN A 139 5.41 9.15 -1.74
CA ASN A 139 4.35 9.94 -2.38
C ASN A 139 3.05 10.04 -1.55
N THR A 140 3.09 9.84 -0.22
CA THR A 140 1.90 10.01 0.64
C THR A 140 1.52 11.48 0.89
N LEU A 141 2.38 12.42 0.50
CA LEU A 141 2.12 13.85 0.51
C LEU A 141 1.26 14.24 -0.72
N VAL A 142 0.09 14.81 -0.48
CA VAL A 142 -0.84 15.26 -1.53
C VAL A 142 -0.97 16.77 -1.48
N THR A 143 -0.71 17.42 -2.61
CA THR A 143 -1.03 18.84 -2.82
C THR A 143 -2.48 18.96 -3.25
N LEU A 144 -3.29 19.65 -2.44
CA LEU A 144 -4.69 19.98 -2.72
C LEU A 144 -4.73 21.42 -3.25
N ASN A 145 -5.31 21.61 -4.43
CA ASN A 145 -5.25 22.87 -5.16
C ASN A 145 -6.64 23.22 -5.73
N ALA A 146 -7.20 24.33 -5.28
CA ALA A 146 -8.50 24.86 -5.69
C ALA A 146 -8.40 25.89 -6.83
N SER A 147 -7.20 26.15 -7.37
CA SER A 147 -6.96 27.18 -8.40
C SER A 147 -7.69 26.93 -9.72
N GLY A 148 -8.28 25.75 -9.91
CA GLY A 148 -9.16 25.44 -11.05
C GLY A 148 -10.59 25.95 -10.88
N SER A 149 -10.96 26.44 -9.70
CA SER A 149 -12.30 26.97 -9.43
C SER A 149 -12.52 28.27 -10.20
N THR A 150 -13.75 28.49 -10.69
CA THR A 150 -14.07 29.64 -11.54
C THR A 150 -15.38 30.29 -11.12
N ASP A 151 -15.49 31.59 -11.37
CA ASP A 151 -16.67 32.39 -11.10
C ASP A 151 -16.67 33.65 -12.00
N ASN A 152 -17.83 34.26 -12.27
CA ASN A 152 -17.94 35.49 -13.06
C ASN A 152 -17.62 36.76 -12.27
N ALA A 153 -17.94 36.82 -10.97
CA ALA A 153 -17.60 37.92 -10.06
C ALA A 153 -16.22 37.76 -9.41
N GLY A 154 -15.70 36.54 -9.44
CA GLY A 154 -14.41 36.18 -8.85
C GLY A 154 -14.58 35.58 -7.46
N ILE A 155 -13.56 34.87 -7.02
CA ILE A 155 -13.62 34.06 -5.80
C ILE A 155 -13.09 34.85 -4.60
N ALA A 156 -13.91 35.01 -3.57
CA ALA A 156 -13.53 35.68 -2.34
C ALA A 156 -12.82 34.75 -1.35
N SER A 157 -13.26 33.49 -1.24
CA SER A 157 -12.67 32.55 -0.27
C SER A 157 -12.78 31.08 -0.67
N TYR A 158 -11.87 30.28 -0.12
CA TYR A 158 -11.80 28.83 -0.26
C TYR A 158 -11.86 28.19 1.13
N GLU A 159 -12.66 27.14 1.29
CA GLU A 159 -12.71 26.34 2.50
C GLU A 159 -12.63 24.85 2.15
N TRP A 160 -11.63 24.17 2.72
CA TRP A 160 -11.48 22.73 2.60
C TRP A 160 -11.88 22.05 3.90
N LYS A 161 -12.77 21.05 3.84
CA LYS A 161 -13.21 20.25 4.99
C LYS A 161 -13.06 18.77 4.70
N PHE A 162 -12.40 18.06 5.60
CA PHE A 162 -12.29 16.60 5.53
C PHE A 162 -12.01 15.99 6.89
N ARG A 163 -12.36 14.71 7.03
CA ARG A 163 -12.10 13.92 8.24
C ARG A 163 -10.94 12.97 7.99
N TYR A 164 -9.87 13.12 8.75
CA TYR A 164 -8.71 12.22 8.73
C TYR A 164 -8.39 11.72 10.13
N ASN A 165 -8.22 10.41 10.31
CA ASN A 165 -7.93 9.80 11.61
C ASN A 165 -8.93 10.18 12.73
N LYS A 166 -10.22 10.30 12.39
CA LYS A 166 -11.32 10.74 13.29
C LYS A 166 -11.20 12.19 13.80
N GLN A 167 -10.31 12.98 13.23
CA GLN A 167 -10.20 14.41 13.46
C GLN A 167 -10.71 15.17 12.22
N ASP A 168 -11.48 16.22 12.46
CA ASP A 168 -11.96 17.10 11.41
C ASP A 168 -10.92 18.19 11.15
N TYR A 169 -10.58 18.38 9.89
CA TYR A 169 -9.63 19.38 9.43
C TYR A 169 -10.36 20.44 8.60
N THR A 170 -9.97 21.70 8.79
CA THR A 170 -10.49 22.83 8.03
C THR A 170 -9.34 23.74 7.62
N TYR A 171 -9.24 24.03 6.33
CA TYR A 171 -8.20 24.89 5.76
C TYR A 171 -8.81 25.96 4.87
N ASN A 172 -8.48 27.22 5.13
CA ASN A 172 -9.05 28.38 4.43
C ASN A 172 -8.04 29.00 3.45
N VAL A 173 -7.42 28.15 2.63
CA VAL A 173 -6.37 28.55 1.67
C VAL A 173 -6.62 27.88 0.31
N PRO A 174 -6.21 28.51 -0.80
CA PRO A 174 -6.42 27.95 -2.14
C PRO A 174 -5.56 26.71 -2.41
N VAL A 175 -4.37 26.62 -1.81
CA VAL A 175 -3.43 25.50 -1.98
C VAL A 175 -2.80 25.12 -0.64
N PHE A 176 -2.74 23.83 -0.32
CA PHE A 176 -1.99 23.30 0.81
C PHE A 176 -1.56 21.85 0.55
N GLU A 177 -0.63 21.35 1.37
CA GLU A 177 -0.17 19.98 1.33
C GLU A 177 -0.61 19.22 2.58
N PHE A 178 -1.03 17.97 2.40
CA PHE A 178 -1.43 17.09 3.49
C PHE A 178 -0.89 15.67 3.28
N ASN A 179 -0.37 15.05 4.35
CA ASN A 179 0.22 13.71 4.30
C ASN A 179 -0.79 12.64 4.73
N PHE A 180 -1.20 11.79 3.79
CA PHE A 180 -2.12 10.67 4.03
C PHE A 180 -1.35 9.36 4.22
N SER A 181 -0.93 9.09 5.46
CA SER A 181 -0.10 7.93 5.81
C SER A 181 -0.89 6.65 6.13
N LYS A 182 -2.20 6.74 6.40
CA LYS A 182 -3.04 5.60 6.77
C LYS A 182 -3.90 5.12 5.60
N PRO A 183 -4.10 3.79 5.44
CA PRO A 183 -4.96 3.24 4.41
C PRO A 183 -6.43 3.57 4.68
N GLY A 184 -7.17 3.92 3.63
CA GLY A 184 -8.55 4.36 3.74
C GLY A 184 -9.00 5.18 2.54
N LYS A 185 -10.31 5.43 2.46
CA LYS A 185 -10.90 6.35 1.49
C LYS A 185 -11.34 7.60 2.25
N TYR A 186 -10.75 8.74 1.90
CA TYR A 186 -11.01 10.04 2.49
C TYR A 186 -11.76 10.90 1.49
N GLU A 187 -12.92 11.38 1.89
CA GLU A 187 -13.70 12.35 1.13
C GLU A 187 -13.34 13.75 1.60
N ILE A 188 -13.02 14.62 0.65
CA ILE A 188 -12.57 15.98 0.90
C ILE A 188 -13.54 16.91 0.19
N THR A 189 -14.18 17.80 0.94
CA THR A 189 -15.11 18.80 0.43
C THR A 189 -14.39 20.13 0.27
N LEU A 190 -14.46 20.69 -0.92
CA LEU A 190 -14.10 22.07 -1.21
C LEU A 190 -15.37 22.91 -1.30
N THR A 191 -15.44 23.98 -0.52
CA THR A 191 -16.46 25.02 -0.63
C THR A 191 -15.79 26.30 -1.13
N VAL A 192 -16.37 26.92 -2.15
CA VAL A 192 -15.90 28.18 -2.73
C VAL A 192 -16.99 29.21 -2.53
N VAL A 193 -16.60 30.42 -2.11
CA VAL A 193 -17.51 31.57 -1.95
C VAL A 193 -17.03 32.70 -2.86
N ASP A 194 -17.94 33.26 -3.65
CA ASP A 194 -17.67 34.40 -4.52
C ASP A 194 -17.65 35.73 -3.75
N THR A 195 -17.43 36.85 -4.45
CA THR A 195 -17.46 38.20 -3.85
C THR A 195 -18.88 38.71 -3.52
N SER A 196 -19.91 37.97 -3.93
CA SER A 196 -21.33 38.27 -3.74
C SER A 196 -21.97 37.41 -2.63
N ASP A 197 -21.15 36.71 -1.84
CA ASP A 197 -21.53 35.74 -0.79
C ASP A 197 -22.32 34.50 -1.28
N LEU A 198 -22.31 34.20 -2.58
CA LEU A 198 -22.83 32.94 -3.12
C LEU A 198 -21.77 31.85 -2.97
N SER A 199 -22.22 30.63 -2.67
CA SER A 199 -21.31 29.52 -2.41
C SER A 199 -21.72 28.23 -3.10
N ASN A 200 -20.72 27.42 -3.44
CA ASN A 200 -20.90 26.09 -4.00
C ASN A 200 -19.88 25.14 -3.40
N SER A 201 -20.23 23.87 -3.30
CA SER A 201 -19.36 22.84 -2.73
C SER A 201 -19.26 21.61 -3.63
N THR A 202 -18.07 21.01 -3.70
CA THR A 202 -17.80 19.81 -4.48
C THR A 202 -16.83 18.91 -3.71
N THR A 203 -16.95 17.59 -3.90
CA THR A 203 -16.10 16.61 -3.19
C THR A 203 -15.11 15.92 -4.12
N MET A 204 -13.93 15.61 -3.58
CA MET A 204 -12.95 14.72 -4.19
C MET A 204 -12.60 13.57 -3.23
N ASN A 205 -12.14 12.45 -3.80
CA ASN A 205 -11.72 11.28 -3.04
C ASN A 205 -10.20 11.08 -3.10
N VAL A 206 -9.60 10.86 -1.93
CA VAL A 206 -8.23 10.35 -1.78
C VAL A 206 -8.30 8.94 -1.22
N THR A 207 -7.84 7.97 -1.99
CA THR A 207 -7.83 6.56 -1.58
C THR A 207 -6.40 6.10 -1.31
N VAL A 208 -6.07 5.79 -0.08
CA VAL A 208 -4.79 5.17 0.29
C VAL A 208 -4.99 3.66 0.37
N LYS A 209 -4.33 2.92 -0.53
CA LYS A 209 -4.31 1.46 -0.50
C LYS A 209 -3.29 0.97 0.52
N ALA A 210 -3.67 -0.03 1.30
CA ALA A 210 -2.75 -0.70 2.21
C ALA A 210 -1.65 -1.42 1.41
N LYS A 211 -0.42 -1.43 1.95
CA LYS A 211 0.64 -2.30 1.42
C LYS A 211 0.13 -3.75 1.55
N PRO A 212 0.08 -4.53 0.46
CA PRO A 212 -0.41 -5.89 0.54
C PRO A 212 0.55 -6.72 1.41
N THR A 213 0.00 -7.46 2.37
CA THR A 213 0.77 -8.40 3.18
C THR A 213 1.22 -9.58 2.32
N PHE A 214 2.34 -10.22 2.69
CA PHE A 214 2.87 -11.40 2.00
C PHE A 214 1.78 -12.45 1.68
N PHE A 215 0.87 -12.72 2.64
CA PHE A 215 -0.25 -13.63 2.42
C PHE A 215 -1.28 -13.11 1.42
N THR A 216 -1.60 -11.81 1.42
CA THR A 216 -2.56 -11.28 0.43
C THR A 216 -2.02 -11.31 -1.00
N GLU A 217 -0.71 -11.17 -1.21
CA GLU A 217 -0.10 -11.32 -2.55
C GLU A 217 0.13 -12.79 -2.94
N HIS A 218 0.50 -13.63 -1.98
CA HIS A 218 1.02 -14.97 -2.26
C HIS A 218 0.12 -16.11 -1.79
N TRP A 219 -1.08 -15.89 -1.24
CA TRP A 219 -1.97 -16.98 -0.81
C TRP A 219 -2.27 -17.97 -1.95
N LEU A 220 -2.50 -17.47 -3.18
CA LEU A 220 -2.63 -18.31 -4.37
C LEU A 220 -1.34 -19.08 -4.64
N GLY A 221 -0.18 -18.45 -4.49
CA GLY A 221 1.12 -19.10 -4.60
C GLY A 221 1.28 -20.22 -3.56
N ILE A 222 0.92 -19.99 -2.31
CA ILE A 222 1.02 -20.97 -1.22
C ILE A 222 0.07 -22.14 -1.47
N ILE A 223 -1.17 -21.88 -1.90
CA ILE A 223 -2.12 -22.93 -2.29
C ILE A 223 -1.62 -23.69 -3.52
N VAL A 224 -1.07 -23.01 -4.52
CA VAL A 224 -0.53 -23.63 -5.73
C VAL A 224 0.72 -24.46 -5.41
N TRP A 225 1.64 -23.97 -4.59
CA TRP A 225 2.85 -24.70 -4.19
C TRP A 225 2.55 -25.86 -3.26
N SER A 226 1.60 -25.72 -2.33
CA SER A 226 1.11 -26.83 -1.52
C SER A 226 0.33 -27.85 -2.36
N ALA A 227 -0.49 -27.41 -3.32
CA ALA A 227 -1.16 -28.30 -4.28
C ALA A 227 -0.16 -28.97 -5.22
N ILE A 228 0.88 -28.29 -5.69
CA ILE A 228 2.00 -28.87 -6.46
C ILE A 228 2.77 -29.86 -5.60
N GLY A 229 3.01 -29.55 -4.32
CA GLY A 229 3.63 -30.47 -3.38
C GLY A 229 2.79 -31.72 -3.15
N ILE A 230 1.49 -31.56 -2.91
CA ILE A 230 0.52 -32.65 -2.77
C ILE A 230 0.39 -33.43 -4.07
N MET A 231 0.39 -32.76 -5.23
CA MET A 231 0.35 -33.37 -6.56
C MET A 231 1.66 -34.07 -6.90
N ALA A 232 2.81 -33.57 -6.45
CA ALA A 232 4.11 -34.20 -6.62
C ALA A 232 4.22 -35.42 -5.70
N ILE A 233 3.76 -35.33 -4.45
CA ILE A 233 3.64 -36.48 -3.54
C ILE A 233 2.64 -37.49 -4.10
N ALA A 234 1.48 -37.05 -4.56
CA ALA A 234 0.47 -37.90 -5.19
C ALA A 234 0.99 -38.48 -6.51
N TYR A 235 1.78 -37.76 -7.29
CA TYR A 235 2.44 -38.23 -8.50
C TYR A 235 3.53 -39.24 -8.17
N ILE A 236 4.35 -39.02 -7.14
CA ILE A 236 5.33 -39.99 -6.65
C ILE A 236 4.61 -41.24 -6.13
N VAL A 237 3.54 -41.09 -5.35
CA VAL A 237 2.71 -42.19 -4.83
C VAL A 237 1.98 -42.94 -5.95
N THR A 238 1.46 -42.22 -6.95
CA THR A 238 0.77 -42.83 -8.10
C THR A 238 1.75 -43.43 -9.08
N LYS A 239 2.94 -42.85 -9.30
CA LYS A 239 4.05 -43.46 -10.05
C LYS A 239 4.52 -44.74 -9.36
N LEU A 240 4.70 -44.72 -8.03
CA LEU A 240 4.96 -45.90 -7.20
C LEU A 240 3.80 -46.93 -7.24
N ARG A 241 2.55 -46.52 -7.50
CA ARG A 241 1.40 -47.43 -7.69
C ARG A 241 1.22 -47.91 -9.13
N ARG A 242 1.57 -47.12 -10.15
CA ARG A 242 1.40 -47.41 -11.59
C ARG A 242 2.49 -48.37 -12.07
N ASP A 243 3.67 -48.32 -11.47
CA ASP A 243 4.74 -49.30 -11.67
C ASP A 243 4.46 -50.66 -11.02
N ARG A 244 3.26 -50.93 -10.49
CA ARG A 244 2.87 -52.24 -9.91
C ARG A 244 3.00 -53.44 -10.85
N GLN A 245 3.18 -53.23 -12.16
CA GLN A 245 3.45 -54.32 -13.10
C GLN A 245 4.94 -54.66 -13.27
N LEU A 246 5.86 -53.82 -12.74
CA LEU A 246 7.32 -54.05 -12.78
C LEU A 246 7.96 -54.07 -11.37
N VAL A 247 7.16 -53.98 -10.30
CA VAL A 247 7.64 -54.13 -8.93
C VAL A 247 7.93 -55.61 -8.68
N THR A 248 9.21 -55.98 -8.83
CA THR A 248 9.78 -57.25 -8.38
C THR A 248 9.35 -57.52 -6.93
N ASP A 249 9.12 -58.79 -6.54
CA ASP A 249 8.72 -59.11 -5.17
C ASP A 249 9.74 -58.61 -4.12
N SER A 250 11.02 -58.48 -4.53
CA SER A 250 12.08 -57.80 -3.77
C SER A 250 11.73 -56.35 -3.37
N ASP A 251 11.10 -55.57 -4.24
CA ASP A 251 10.80 -54.16 -3.98
C ASP A 251 9.56 -53.98 -3.08
N LYS A 252 8.58 -54.89 -3.19
CA LYS A 252 7.49 -55.00 -2.19
C LYS A 252 8.05 -55.35 -0.81
N GLU A 253 9.03 -56.24 -0.77
CA GLU A 253 9.68 -56.66 0.47
C GLU A 253 10.51 -55.52 1.09
N LYS A 254 11.27 -54.75 0.27
CA LYS A 254 11.95 -53.53 0.70
C LYS A 254 10.99 -52.49 1.28
N ALA A 255 9.86 -52.23 0.60
CA ALA A 255 8.86 -51.28 1.10
C ALA A 255 8.24 -51.74 2.43
N ARG A 256 7.92 -53.04 2.55
CA ARG A 256 7.46 -53.63 3.82
C ARG A 256 8.52 -53.52 4.92
N LEU A 257 9.79 -53.74 4.60
CA LEU A 257 10.92 -53.60 5.53
C LEU A 257 11.08 -52.14 5.97
N GLN A 258 11.03 -51.18 5.05
CA GLN A 258 11.07 -49.75 5.37
C GLN A 258 9.90 -49.35 6.28
N TRP A 259 8.68 -49.84 6.01
CA TRP A 259 7.54 -49.58 6.88
C TRP A 259 7.68 -50.26 8.25
N LYS A 260 8.19 -51.49 8.30
CA LYS A 260 8.45 -52.18 9.57
C LYS A 260 9.52 -51.44 10.39
N ASN A 261 10.55 -50.92 9.72
CA ASN A 261 11.58 -50.09 10.32
C ASN A 261 11.01 -48.76 10.81
N ALA A 262 10.23 -48.04 10.00
CA ALA A 262 9.61 -46.78 10.40
C ALA A 262 8.65 -46.95 11.59
N LYS A 263 7.84 -48.02 11.63
CA LYS A 263 7.01 -48.33 12.81
C LYS A 263 7.84 -48.62 14.05
N LYS A 264 8.96 -49.33 13.90
CA LYS A 264 9.89 -49.60 15.00
C LYS A 264 10.55 -48.31 15.49
N THR A 265 11.04 -47.47 14.59
CA THR A 265 11.60 -46.14 14.84
C THR A 265 10.59 -45.27 15.59
N TRP A 266 9.34 -45.21 15.12
CA TRP A 266 8.27 -44.46 15.79
C TRP A 266 7.96 -44.97 17.19
N LYS A 267 7.92 -46.30 17.38
CA LYS A 267 7.71 -46.90 18.69
C LYS A 267 8.85 -46.56 19.67
N ILE A 268 10.10 -46.52 19.19
CA ILE A 268 11.26 -46.14 20.00
C ILE A 268 11.21 -44.62 20.29
N PHE A 269 10.91 -43.79 19.29
CA PHE A 269 10.78 -42.35 19.47
C PHE A 269 9.72 -42.01 20.51
N ARG A 270 8.51 -42.59 20.39
CA ARG A 270 7.41 -42.38 21.35
C ARG A 270 7.73 -42.90 22.76
N SER A 271 8.69 -43.80 22.90
CA SER A 271 9.16 -44.25 24.22
C SER A 271 10.07 -43.22 24.92
N ASN A 272 10.64 -42.27 24.17
CA ASN A 272 11.41 -41.16 24.73
C ASN A 272 10.46 -40.04 25.19
N ARG A 273 10.36 -39.84 26.51
CA ARG A 273 9.47 -38.83 27.12
C ARG A 273 9.83 -37.40 26.68
N LEU A 274 11.12 -37.11 26.51
CA LEU A 274 11.61 -35.78 26.14
C LEU A 274 11.25 -35.44 24.69
N GLY A 275 11.50 -36.36 23.77
CA GLY A 275 11.12 -36.18 22.36
C GLY A 275 9.61 -36.03 22.17
N PHE A 276 8.81 -36.81 22.92
CA PHE A 276 7.35 -36.71 22.85
C PHE A 276 6.84 -35.38 23.41
N ALA A 277 7.41 -34.88 24.51
CA ALA A 277 7.09 -33.56 25.04
C ALA A 277 7.39 -32.45 24.03
N GLY A 278 8.56 -32.52 23.37
CA GLY A 278 8.92 -31.58 22.29
C GLY A 278 7.89 -31.57 21.15
N ILE A 279 7.44 -32.74 20.68
CA ILE A 279 6.39 -32.81 19.64
C ILE A 279 5.08 -32.18 20.10
N ILE A 280 4.64 -32.43 21.34
CA ILE A 280 3.39 -31.84 21.86
C ILE A 280 3.49 -30.32 21.81
N ILE A 281 4.60 -29.75 22.27
CA ILE A 281 4.80 -28.30 22.28
C ILE A 281 4.81 -27.75 20.85
N LEU A 282 5.51 -28.40 19.92
CA LEU A 282 5.49 -27.99 18.50
C LEU A 282 4.08 -27.99 17.93
N ILE A 283 3.27 -29.01 18.23
CA ILE A 283 1.86 -29.07 17.79
C ILE A 283 1.07 -27.90 18.38
N ILE A 284 1.28 -27.56 19.65
CA ILE A 284 0.60 -26.43 20.29
C ILE A 284 0.91 -25.12 19.54
N PHE A 285 2.18 -24.86 19.21
CA PHE A 285 2.53 -23.63 18.49
C PHE A 285 2.05 -23.61 17.04
N VAL A 286 2.07 -24.76 16.35
CA VAL A 286 1.50 -24.85 15.00
C VAL A 286 0.00 -24.57 15.04
N LEU A 287 -0.71 -25.12 16.03
CA LEU A 287 -2.14 -24.83 16.23
C LEU A 287 -2.37 -23.36 16.58
N MET A 288 -1.53 -22.78 17.45
CA MET A 288 -1.56 -21.36 17.80
C MET A 288 -1.39 -20.48 16.56
N ALA A 289 -0.44 -20.79 15.68
CA ALA A 289 -0.23 -20.05 14.43
C ALA A 289 -1.41 -20.22 13.46
N VAL A 290 -1.90 -21.44 13.24
CA VAL A 290 -3.00 -21.70 12.30
C VAL A 290 -4.30 -21.04 12.78
N PHE A 291 -4.66 -21.23 14.04
CA PHE A 291 -5.90 -20.73 14.63
C PHE A 291 -5.77 -19.34 15.27
N ALA A 292 -4.68 -18.61 15.01
CA ALA A 292 -4.46 -17.28 15.55
C ALA A 292 -5.67 -16.33 15.52
N PRO A 293 -6.46 -16.21 14.42
CA PRO A 293 -7.57 -15.25 14.32
C PRO A 293 -8.77 -15.66 15.18
N TYR A 294 -8.81 -16.93 15.60
CA TYR A 294 -9.86 -17.48 16.48
C TYR A 294 -9.43 -17.54 17.94
N ILE A 295 -8.11 -17.58 18.20
CA ILE A 295 -7.53 -17.66 19.54
C ILE A 295 -7.26 -16.27 20.09
N SER A 296 -6.89 -15.31 19.24
CA SER A 296 -6.60 -13.93 19.64
C SER A 296 -7.83 -13.26 20.25
N THR A 297 -7.59 -12.31 21.15
CA THR A 297 -8.67 -11.50 21.73
C THR A 297 -9.21 -10.50 20.74
N VAL A 298 -8.42 -10.14 19.72
CA VAL A 298 -8.81 -9.23 18.65
C VAL A 298 -8.51 -9.85 17.28
N GLU A 299 -9.41 -9.60 16.31
CA GLU A 299 -9.34 -10.20 14.97
C GLU A 299 -8.04 -9.87 14.24
N ASP A 300 -7.56 -8.63 14.36
CA ASP A 300 -6.28 -8.18 13.80
C ASP A 300 -5.60 -7.18 14.76
N PRO A 301 -4.49 -7.54 15.41
CA PRO A 301 -3.83 -6.68 16.39
C PRO A 301 -3.13 -5.44 15.79
N LEU A 302 -2.91 -5.36 14.47
CA LEU A 302 -2.36 -4.15 13.82
C LEU A 302 -3.44 -3.16 13.39
N ARG A 303 -4.69 -3.60 13.32
CA ARG A 303 -5.80 -2.75 12.87
C ARG A 303 -6.02 -1.63 13.88
N SER A 304 -6.02 -0.38 13.43
CA SER A 304 -6.13 0.78 14.34
C SER A 304 -7.42 0.84 15.19
N SER A 305 -8.48 0.15 14.77
CA SER A 305 -9.70 0.00 15.58
C SER A 305 -9.54 -0.93 16.77
N ASN A 306 -8.48 -1.74 16.75
CA ASN A 306 -8.16 -2.81 17.68
C ASN A 306 -7.08 -2.42 18.69
N ILE A 307 -6.63 -1.17 18.63
CA ILE A 307 -5.58 -0.59 19.46
C ILE A 307 -6.21 0.26 20.54
N GLU A 308 -5.88 -0.02 21.80
CA GLU A 308 -6.34 0.72 22.96
C GLU A 308 -5.69 2.11 23.00
N GLN A 309 -6.49 3.15 23.14
CA GLN A 309 -5.98 4.52 23.14
C GLN A 309 -5.70 4.98 24.56
N GLU A 310 -4.64 5.77 24.76
CA GLU A 310 -4.45 6.46 26.03
C GLU A 310 -5.60 7.44 26.29
N ARG A 311 -6.11 7.45 27.51
CA ARG A 311 -7.23 8.30 27.91
C ARG A 311 -6.84 9.20 29.07
N PRO A 312 -6.58 10.50 28.84
CA PRO A 312 -6.25 11.44 29.90
C PRO A 312 -7.46 11.64 30.83
N ILE A 313 -7.21 11.80 32.13
CA ILE A 313 -8.24 12.30 33.04
C ILE A 313 -8.33 13.81 32.79
N ILE A 314 -9.51 14.28 32.39
CA ILE A 314 -9.78 15.72 32.19
C ILE A 314 -10.57 16.23 33.39
N ASP A 315 -10.11 17.33 33.99
CA ASP A 315 -10.84 18.00 35.06
C ASP A 315 -12.14 18.61 34.49
N PRO A 316 -13.33 18.23 35.00
CA PRO A 316 -14.60 18.70 34.47
C PRO A 316 -14.83 20.20 34.68
N VAL A 317 -14.08 20.86 35.57
CA VAL A 317 -14.22 22.29 35.88
C VAL A 317 -13.27 23.13 35.01
N THR A 318 -12.01 22.72 34.91
CA THR A 318 -10.97 23.51 34.21
C THR A 318 -10.79 23.12 32.75
N GLY A 319 -11.21 21.90 32.36
CA GLY A 319 -10.97 21.35 31.02
C GLY A 319 -9.52 20.95 30.76
N GLU A 320 -8.64 21.09 31.74
CA GLU A 320 -7.24 20.69 31.64
C GLU A 320 -7.04 19.22 32.07
N GLN A 321 -5.94 18.61 31.61
CA GLN A 321 -5.59 17.26 32.03
C GLN A 321 -5.17 17.26 33.51
N ALA A 322 -5.83 16.43 34.31
CA ALA A 322 -5.52 16.25 35.71
C ALA A 322 -4.06 15.79 35.90
N ARG A 323 -3.43 16.29 36.95
CA ARG A 323 -2.04 15.97 37.31
C ARG A 323 -1.97 15.44 38.72
N ASP A 324 -1.03 14.53 38.94
CA ASP A 324 -0.70 14.03 40.28
C ASP A 324 -0.19 15.22 41.13
N PRO A 325 -0.78 15.49 42.30
CA PRO A 325 -0.38 16.59 43.16
C PRO A 325 1.05 16.50 43.70
N ILE A 326 1.63 15.30 43.74
CA ILE A 326 2.94 15.00 44.34
C ILE A 326 4.02 14.96 43.25
N THR A 327 3.78 14.26 42.14
CA THR A 327 4.77 14.07 41.07
C THR A 327 4.66 15.08 39.94
N GLY A 328 3.50 15.75 39.80
CA GLY A 328 3.20 16.64 38.68
C GLY A 328 2.94 15.91 37.35
N GLU A 329 2.96 14.57 37.36
CA GLU A 329 2.72 13.75 36.17
C GLU A 329 1.26 13.85 35.73
N ARG A 330 1.06 13.75 34.42
CA ARG A 330 -0.27 13.73 33.81
C ARG A 330 -0.99 12.42 34.17
N LEU A 331 -2.23 12.53 34.65
CA LEU A 331 -3.05 11.39 35.01
C LEU A 331 -3.84 10.88 33.80
N PHE A 332 -3.99 9.56 33.76
CA PHE A 332 -4.69 8.83 32.71
C PHE A 332 -5.66 7.83 33.35
N LEU A 333 -6.86 7.70 32.78
CA LEU A 333 -7.77 6.59 33.08
C LEU A 333 -7.21 5.28 32.56
N TRP A 334 -6.52 5.35 31.43
CA TRP A 334 -5.87 4.21 30.79
C TRP A 334 -4.58 4.70 30.11
N ARG A 335 -3.46 4.05 30.42
CA ARG A 335 -2.12 4.39 29.91
C ARG A 335 -1.43 3.12 29.43
N ASN A 336 -0.75 3.22 28.29
CA ASN A 336 0.00 2.11 27.70
C ASN A 336 1.51 2.29 27.96
N PRO A 337 2.31 1.21 28.05
CA PRO A 337 1.88 -0.17 28.17
C PRO A 337 1.14 -0.42 29.49
N HIS A 338 0.00 -1.10 29.41
CA HIS A 338 -0.85 -1.42 30.55
C HIS A 338 -0.57 -2.83 31.06
N ALA A 339 -0.51 -3.00 32.37
CA ALA A 339 -0.27 -4.30 33.00
C ALA A 339 -1.38 -5.33 32.71
N PRO A 340 -1.09 -6.64 32.81
CA PRO A 340 -2.09 -7.70 32.76
C PRO A 340 -3.29 -7.42 33.66
N THR A 341 -4.49 -7.42 33.09
CA THR A 341 -5.73 -7.21 33.83
C THR A 341 -6.81 -8.18 33.40
N TRP A 342 -7.63 -8.59 34.36
CA TRP A 342 -8.82 -9.42 34.14
C TRP A 342 -10.07 -8.59 33.86
N ASP A 343 -9.99 -7.30 34.16
CA ASP A 343 -11.07 -6.36 33.92
C ASP A 343 -11.16 -6.02 32.43
N PRO A 344 -12.37 -5.93 31.87
CA PRO A 344 -12.56 -5.43 30.52
C PRO A 344 -11.97 -4.03 30.39
N SER A 345 -11.39 -3.73 29.23
CA SER A 345 -11.08 -2.35 28.88
C SER A 345 -12.35 -1.52 29.09
N PRO A 346 -12.27 -0.39 29.82
CA PRO A 346 -13.41 0.49 30.00
C PRO A 346 -13.92 1.07 28.67
N PHE A 347 -13.15 0.91 27.59
CA PHE A 347 -13.49 1.36 26.25
C PHE A 347 -13.75 0.18 25.31
N PRO A 348 -14.81 0.24 24.49
CA PRO A 348 -15.03 -0.77 23.49
C PRO A 348 -13.99 -0.65 22.36
N ILE A 349 -13.44 -1.78 21.95
CA ILE A 349 -12.43 -1.92 20.90
C ILE A 349 -13.03 -2.76 19.75
N GLY A 350 -12.68 -2.49 18.50
CA GLY A 350 -13.15 -3.27 17.34
C GLY A 350 -14.66 -3.09 17.06
N THR A 351 -15.44 -4.18 17.18
CA THR A 351 -16.88 -4.25 16.87
C THR A 351 -17.79 -3.58 17.93
N GLY A 352 -17.21 -2.89 18.91
CA GLY A 352 -17.96 -2.31 20.02
C GLY A 352 -17.93 -3.16 21.29
N GLU A 353 -17.07 -4.19 21.36
CA GLU A 353 -16.95 -5.07 22.52
C GLU A 353 -15.83 -4.61 23.46
N HIS A 354 -16.03 -4.81 24.76
CA HIS A 354 -14.99 -4.57 25.74
C HIS A 354 -13.99 -5.73 25.76
N VAL A 355 -12.78 -5.50 25.26
CA VAL A 355 -11.73 -6.51 25.19
C VAL A 355 -10.98 -6.58 26.53
N ARG A 356 -10.58 -7.78 26.95
CA ARG A 356 -9.73 -7.99 28.14
C ARG A 356 -8.28 -8.15 27.73
N HIS A 357 -7.42 -7.31 28.28
CA HIS A 357 -5.97 -7.40 28.11
C HIS A 357 -5.36 -8.33 29.16
N ILE A 358 -5.66 -9.63 29.05
CA ILE A 358 -5.26 -10.66 30.03
C ILE A 358 -3.76 -10.68 30.25
N LEU A 359 -2.98 -10.37 29.20
CA LEU A 359 -1.51 -10.31 29.26
C LEU A 359 -0.96 -8.89 29.07
N GLY A 360 -1.82 -7.89 29.26
CA GLY A 360 -1.46 -6.49 29.15
C GLY A 360 -1.38 -5.98 27.72
N THR A 361 -1.06 -4.69 27.59
CA THR A 361 -0.86 -4.01 26.31
C THR A 361 0.60 -3.64 26.13
N ASP A 362 0.98 -3.46 24.87
CA ASP A 362 2.27 -2.89 24.48
C ASP A 362 2.24 -1.35 24.58
N GLY A 363 3.35 -0.68 24.27
CA GLY A 363 3.46 0.78 24.33
C GLY A 363 2.54 1.53 23.36
N PHE A 364 2.00 0.84 22.35
CA PHE A 364 1.06 1.39 21.39
C PHE A 364 -0.40 1.12 21.76
N GLY A 365 -0.67 0.26 22.76
CA GLY A 365 -2.01 -0.16 23.16
C GLY A 365 -2.53 -1.41 22.46
N ARG A 366 -1.66 -2.15 21.76
CA ARG A 366 -2.00 -3.45 21.17
C ARG A 366 -1.96 -4.53 22.24
N ASP A 367 -2.85 -5.51 22.13
CA ASP A 367 -2.92 -6.63 23.06
C ASP A 367 -1.72 -7.58 22.90
N VAL A 368 -0.90 -7.72 23.95
CA VAL A 368 0.34 -8.51 23.90
C VAL A 368 0.07 -10.00 23.67
N PHE A 369 -1.04 -10.52 24.19
CA PHE A 369 -1.43 -11.91 23.93
C PHE A 369 -1.70 -12.14 22.45
N SER A 370 -2.54 -11.30 21.83
CA SER A 370 -2.85 -11.36 20.41
C SER A 370 -1.61 -11.19 19.55
N LEU A 371 -0.72 -10.24 19.89
CA LEU A 371 0.57 -10.08 19.21
C LEU A 371 1.42 -11.36 19.30
N THR A 372 1.50 -12.00 20.46
CA THR A 372 2.27 -13.24 20.64
C THR A 372 1.72 -14.38 19.79
N VAL A 373 0.38 -14.51 19.73
CA VAL A 373 -0.33 -15.53 18.93
C VAL A 373 -0.12 -15.30 17.42
N TYR A 374 -0.23 -14.07 16.96
CA TYR A 374 0.03 -13.71 15.57
C TYR A 374 1.51 -13.85 15.19
N GLY A 375 2.42 -13.48 16.09
CA GLY A 375 3.87 -13.59 15.91
C GLY A 375 4.37 -15.01 15.67
N ALA A 376 3.64 -16.01 16.17
CA ALA A 376 3.96 -17.42 15.94
C ALA A 376 3.96 -17.79 14.44
N ARG A 377 3.16 -17.11 13.61
CA ARG A 377 3.07 -17.36 12.16
C ARG A 377 4.36 -17.01 11.45
N ALA A 378 4.77 -15.75 11.57
CA ALA A 378 5.97 -15.22 10.92
C ALA A 378 7.21 -16.02 11.33
N SER A 379 7.44 -16.20 12.63
CA SER A 379 8.62 -16.90 13.12
C SER A 379 8.66 -18.38 12.69
N LEU A 380 7.52 -19.09 12.67
CA LEU A 380 7.47 -20.48 12.17
C LEU A 380 7.69 -20.57 10.66
N GLU A 381 7.14 -19.64 9.88
CA GLU A 381 7.34 -19.59 8.43
C GLU A 381 8.79 -19.37 8.07
N VAL A 382 9.44 -18.39 8.70
CA VAL A 382 10.87 -18.12 8.49
C VAL A 382 11.71 -19.34 8.87
N GLY A 383 11.45 -19.91 10.05
CA GLY A 383 12.11 -21.12 10.52
C GLY A 383 12.04 -22.29 9.52
N LEU A 384 10.86 -22.53 8.95
CA LEU A 384 10.64 -23.63 8.00
C LEU A 384 11.24 -23.35 6.62
N ILE A 385 10.94 -22.19 6.03
CA ILE A 385 11.32 -21.89 4.63
C ILE A 385 12.83 -21.66 4.52
N ALA A 386 13.42 -20.87 5.43
CA ALA A 386 14.86 -20.62 5.43
C ALA A 386 15.65 -21.93 5.60
N THR A 387 15.15 -22.82 6.48
CA THR A 387 15.77 -24.14 6.66
C THR A 387 15.65 -25.01 5.41
N LEU A 388 14.52 -25.02 4.72
CA LEU A 388 14.37 -25.77 3.47
C LEU A 388 15.35 -25.29 2.40
N ILE A 389 15.53 -23.97 2.26
CA ILE A 389 16.53 -23.38 1.36
C ILE A 389 17.94 -23.85 1.75
N SER A 390 18.30 -23.70 3.03
CA SER A 390 19.61 -24.07 3.56
C SER A 390 19.91 -25.57 3.40
N VAL A 391 18.94 -26.44 3.65
CA VAL A 391 19.09 -27.89 3.49
C VAL A 391 19.19 -28.27 2.02
N ALA A 392 18.40 -27.67 1.13
CA ALA A 392 18.48 -27.93 -0.30
C ALA A 392 19.86 -27.54 -0.88
N LEU A 393 20.36 -26.35 -0.54
CA LEU A 393 21.69 -25.89 -0.92
C LEU A 393 22.79 -26.75 -0.28
N GLY A 394 22.71 -26.98 1.03
CA GLY A 394 23.70 -27.74 1.76
C GLY A 394 23.79 -29.19 1.29
N ALA A 395 22.65 -29.87 1.16
CA ALA A 395 22.61 -31.25 0.71
C ALA A 395 23.11 -31.40 -0.73
N SER A 396 22.72 -30.50 -1.64
CA SER A 396 23.21 -30.54 -3.02
C SER A 396 24.73 -30.33 -3.11
N MET A 397 25.26 -29.31 -2.43
CA MET A 397 26.71 -29.05 -2.36
C MET A 397 27.47 -30.21 -1.71
N GLY A 398 26.95 -30.76 -0.61
CA GLY A 398 27.58 -31.89 0.10
C GLY A 398 27.56 -33.20 -0.69
N LEU A 399 26.48 -33.50 -1.40
CA LEU A 399 26.37 -34.67 -2.29
C LEU A 399 27.35 -34.55 -3.45
N ALA A 400 27.40 -33.39 -4.10
CA ALA A 400 28.32 -33.14 -5.22
C ALA A 400 29.79 -33.25 -4.78
N ALA A 401 30.16 -32.56 -3.69
CA ALA A 401 31.52 -32.60 -3.15
C ALA A 401 31.95 -34.02 -2.73
N GLY A 402 31.08 -34.72 -1.98
CA GLY A 402 31.42 -36.06 -1.49
C GLY A 402 31.48 -37.13 -2.58
N TYR A 403 30.59 -37.06 -3.58
CA TYR A 403 30.47 -38.08 -4.62
C TYR A 403 31.58 -37.97 -5.67
N PHE A 404 31.69 -36.81 -6.32
CA PHE A 404 32.62 -36.59 -7.44
C PHE A 404 34.08 -36.52 -6.96
N GLY A 405 34.33 -35.99 -5.75
CA GLY A 405 35.68 -35.92 -5.19
C GLY A 405 36.62 -35.00 -5.96
N ARG A 406 37.93 -35.07 -5.66
CA ARG A 406 39.00 -34.34 -6.40
C ARG A 406 38.73 -32.82 -6.43
N MET A 407 38.73 -32.21 -7.62
CA MET A 407 38.57 -30.77 -7.80
C MET A 407 37.19 -30.24 -7.39
N THR A 408 36.11 -30.99 -7.62
CA THR A 408 34.76 -30.52 -7.22
C THR A 408 34.65 -30.45 -5.70
N ASP A 409 35.25 -31.41 -5.01
CA ASP A 409 35.33 -31.42 -3.56
C ASP A 409 36.13 -30.23 -3.04
N GLU A 410 37.34 -30.04 -3.58
CA GLU A 410 38.22 -28.96 -3.16
C GLU A 410 37.61 -27.56 -3.39
N VAL A 411 37.00 -27.31 -4.55
CA VAL A 411 36.37 -26.02 -4.84
C VAL A 411 35.15 -25.78 -3.96
N LEU A 412 34.23 -26.75 -3.87
CA LEU A 412 33.01 -26.59 -3.07
C LEU A 412 33.32 -26.44 -1.58
N MET A 413 34.28 -27.22 -1.06
CA MET A 413 34.68 -27.10 0.35
C MET A 413 35.44 -25.81 0.64
N ARG A 414 36.24 -25.28 -0.30
CA ARG A 414 36.82 -23.93 -0.12
C ARG A 414 35.75 -22.84 -0.02
N ILE A 415 34.69 -22.91 -0.83
CA ILE A 415 33.55 -21.99 -0.74
C ILE A 415 32.84 -22.17 0.61
N THR A 416 32.56 -23.40 1.02
CA THR A 416 31.96 -23.70 2.33
C THR A 416 32.81 -23.16 3.48
N ASP A 417 34.13 -23.36 3.44
CA ASP A 417 35.07 -22.92 4.46
C ASP A 417 35.14 -21.39 4.53
N PHE A 418 35.08 -20.69 3.39
CA PHE A 418 35.00 -19.23 3.36
C PHE A 418 33.80 -18.70 4.16
N PHE A 419 32.60 -19.27 3.97
CA PHE A 419 31.41 -18.86 4.72
C PHE A 419 31.51 -19.20 6.22
N LEU A 420 32.10 -20.34 6.58
CA LEU A 420 32.22 -20.77 7.98
C LEU A 420 33.25 -19.98 8.79
N VAL A 421 34.21 -19.32 8.12
CA VAL A 421 35.19 -18.44 8.76
C VAL A 421 34.57 -17.08 9.12
N LEU A 422 33.55 -16.64 8.39
CA LEU A 422 32.87 -15.38 8.67
C LEU A 422 31.99 -15.49 9.93
N PRO A 423 31.99 -14.47 10.81
CA PRO A 423 31.03 -14.39 11.90
C PRO A 423 29.60 -14.41 11.35
N TRP A 424 28.82 -15.42 11.74
CA TRP A 424 27.53 -15.72 11.11
C TRP A 424 26.50 -14.59 11.26
N PHE A 425 26.31 -14.03 12.46
CA PHE A 425 25.38 -12.91 12.68
C PHE A 425 25.82 -11.62 11.98
N PRO A 426 27.08 -11.15 12.11
CA PRO A 426 27.56 -10.00 11.35
C PRO A 426 27.37 -10.13 9.83
N LEU A 427 27.59 -11.32 9.28
CA LEU A 427 27.34 -11.57 7.85
C LEU A 427 25.88 -11.29 7.47
N MET A 428 24.93 -11.81 8.25
CA MET A 428 23.51 -11.55 8.00
C MET A 428 23.17 -10.06 8.12
N ILE A 429 23.68 -9.38 9.15
CA ILE A 429 23.45 -7.94 9.38
C ILE A 429 23.90 -7.12 8.16
N VAL A 430 25.11 -7.38 7.65
CA VAL A 430 25.64 -6.65 6.49
C VAL A 430 24.79 -6.89 5.25
N ILE A 431 24.34 -8.13 5.01
CA ILE A 431 23.50 -8.45 3.85
C ILE A 431 22.12 -7.78 3.99
N MET A 432 21.49 -7.86 5.17
CA MET A 432 20.21 -7.22 5.46
C MET A 432 20.28 -5.70 5.31
N ALA A 433 21.37 -5.07 5.75
CA ALA A 433 21.58 -3.63 5.59
C ALA A 433 21.62 -3.19 4.10
N ILE A 434 22.03 -4.08 3.20
CA ILE A 434 22.08 -3.81 1.75
C ILE A 434 20.73 -4.10 1.09
N LEU A 435 20.06 -5.20 1.47
CA LEU A 435 18.82 -5.66 0.83
C LEU A 435 17.56 -4.94 1.33
N GLY A 436 17.60 -4.35 2.52
CA GLY A 436 16.49 -3.66 3.16
C GLY A 436 15.66 -4.55 4.09
N ARG A 437 14.65 -3.95 4.73
CA ARG A 437 13.78 -4.53 5.77
C ARG A 437 12.50 -5.14 5.20
N GLU A 438 12.62 -6.12 4.30
CA GLU A 438 11.45 -6.84 3.77
C GLU A 438 11.45 -8.29 4.27
N PHE A 439 10.26 -8.83 4.57
CA PHE A 439 10.10 -10.17 5.16
C PHE A 439 10.79 -11.27 4.35
N VAL A 440 10.71 -11.19 3.01
CA VAL A 440 11.35 -12.17 2.11
C VAL A 440 12.87 -12.19 2.26
N TRP A 441 13.50 -11.03 2.50
CA TRP A 441 14.95 -10.97 2.63
C TRP A 441 15.44 -11.61 3.92
N VAL A 442 14.69 -11.50 5.03
CA VAL A 442 15.01 -12.23 6.27
C VAL A 442 15.10 -13.73 5.99
N ILE A 443 14.10 -14.30 5.31
CA ILE A 443 14.06 -15.73 4.94
C ILE A 443 15.25 -16.12 4.05
N VAL A 444 15.48 -15.34 2.98
CA VAL A 444 16.53 -15.64 2.01
C VAL A 444 17.90 -15.56 2.66
N VAL A 445 18.18 -14.51 3.43
CA VAL A 445 19.48 -14.30 4.09
C VAL A 445 19.79 -15.41 5.07
N ILE A 446 18.84 -15.80 5.92
CA ILE A 446 19.02 -16.93 6.83
C ILE A 446 19.28 -18.22 6.03
N GLY A 447 18.47 -18.48 4.99
CA GLY A 447 18.60 -19.70 4.18
C GLY A 447 19.94 -19.82 3.45
N ILE A 448 20.41 -18.76 2.79
CA ILE A 448 21.66 -18.77 1.99
C ILE A 448 22.92 -18.63 2.83
N THR A 449 22.82 -18.29 4.11
CA THR A 449 23.99 -18.20 4.99
C THR A 449 24.15 -19.43 5.88
N SER A 450 23.08 -20.22 6.10
CA SER A 450 23.12 -21.40 6.98
C SER A 450 23.46 -22.73 6.30
N TRP A 451 23.50 -22.81 4.96
CA TRP A 451 23.80 -24.05 4.23
C TRP A 451 25.19 -24.69 4.47
N PRO A 452 26.28 -23.95 4.78
CA PRO A 452 27.64 -24.52 4.81
C PRO A 452 27.80 -25.70 5.80
N SER A 453 27.19 -25.59 6.98
CA SER A 453 27.24 -26.65 8.01
C SER A 453 26.61 -27.95 7.50
N THR A 454 25.45 -27.85 6.85
CA THR A 454 24.76 -29.00 6.25
C THR A 454 25.59 -29.62 5.13
N ALA A 455 26.24 -28.82 4.28
CA ALA A 455 27.09 -29.33 3.22
C ALA A 455 28.26 -30.18 3.74
N ARG A 456 28.94 -29.71 4.79
CA ARG A 456 30.05 -30.45 5.40
C ARG A 456 29.59 -31.77 6.03
N ILE A 457 28.45 -31.78 6.71
CA ILE A 457 27.87 -32.98 7.33
C ILE A 457 27.49 -34.00 6.24
N VAL A 458 26.74 -33.57 5.21
CA VAL A 458 26.30 -34.43 4.12
C VAL A 458 27.49 -35.01 3.36
N ARG A 459 28.49 -34.18 3.03
CA ARG A 459 29.73 -34.64 2.40
C ARG A 459 30.41 -35.76 3.18
N SER A 460 30.54 -35.60 4.50
CA SER A 460 31.21 -36.59 5.35
C SER A 460 30.54 -37.96 5.28
N GLN A 461 29.20 -38.01 5.21
CA GLN A 461 28.47 -39.26 5.04
C GLN A 461 28.58 -39.82 3.64
N VAL A 462 28.54 -38.97 2.63
CA VAL A 462 28.65 -39.40 1.23
C VAL A 462 30.00 -40.08 0.99
N LEU A 463 31.09 -39.54 1.56
CA LEU A 463 32.41 -40.17 1.53
C LEU A 463 32.41 -41.58 2.13
N SER A 464 31.66 -41.83 3.21
CA SER A 464 31.54 -43.18 3.78
C SER A 464 30.65 -44.10 2.97
N ILE A 465 29.52 -43.59 2.44
CA ILE A 465 28.53 -44.40 1.73
C ILE A 465 29.02 -44.79 0.33
N LYS A 466 29.76 -43.93 -0.36
CA LYS A 466 30.22 -44.21 -1.73
C LYS A 466 31.20 -45.40 -1.81
N GLU A 467 31.91 -45.69 -0.72
CA GLU A 467 32.86 -46.81 -0.60
C GLU A 467 32.15 -48.13 -0.20
N ARG A 468 30.83 -48.15 -0.08
CA ARG A 468 30.10 -49.38 0.29
C ARG A 468 29.90 -50.30 -0.91
N GLN A 469 29.98 -51.61 -0.67
CA GLN A 469 29.87 -52.66 -1.70
C GLN A 469 28.63 -52.56 -2.60
N PHE A 470 27.49 -52.06 -2.11
CA PHE A 470 26.30 -51.92 -2.95
C PHE A 470 26.44 -50.81 -4.00
N VAL A 471 27.23 -49.77 -3.71
CA VAL A 471 27.54 -48.69 -4.68
C VAL A 471 28.50 -49.20 -5.74
N GLU A 472 29.54 -49.94 -5.33
CA GLU A 472 30.48 -50.59 -6.27
C GLU A 472 29.74 -51.55 -7.20
N ARG A 473 28.84 -52.39 -6.67
CA ARG A 473 28.02 -53.29 -7.49
C ARG A 473 27.14 -52.54 -8.47
N ALA A 474 26.49 -51.46 -8.05
CA ALA A 474 25.70 -50.63 -8.96
C ALA A 474 26.55 -50.06 -10.11
N ARG A 475 27.78 -49.62 -9.81
CA ARG A 475 28.74 -49.15 -10.82
C ARG A 475 29.20 -50.27 -11.76
N CYS A 476 29.46 -51.48 -11.25
CA CYS A 476 29.83 -52.64 -12.09
C CYS A 476 28.74 -53.06 -13.07
N VAL A 477 27.47 -52.82 -12.72
CA VAL A 477 26.31 -53.08 -13.59
C VAL A 477 26.07 -51.92 -14.59
N GLY A 478 26.87 -50.85 -14.53
CA GLY A 478 26.80 -49.72 -15.47
C GLY A 478 25.80 -48.63 -15.08
N ALA A 479 25.39 -48.54 -13.80
CA ALA A 479 24.52 -47.46 -13.36
C ALA A 479 25.21 -46.09 -13.50
N GLY A 480 24.50 -45.12 -14.09
CA GLY A 480 25.00 -43.75 -14.22
C GLY A 480 25.06 -43.00 -12.89
N ASP A 481 25.92 -41.99 -12.80
CA ASP A 481 26.20 -41.24 -11.58
C ASP A 481 24.96 -40.63 -10.92
N GLY A 482 24.08 -40.00 -11.71
CA GLY A 482 22.83 -39.44 -11.20
C GLY A 482 21.89 -40.50 -10.60
N HIS A 483 21.85 -41.71 -11.19
CA HIS A 483 21.09 -42.83 -10.64
C HIS A 483 21.71 -43.32 -9.32
N ILE A 484 23.05 -43.44 -9.26
CA ILE A 484 23.74 -43.82 -8.02
C ILE A 484 23.46 -42.81 -6.91
N ILE A 485 23.56 -41.51 -7.20
CA ILE A 485 23.29 -40.45 -6.23
C ILE A 485 21.83 -40.52 -5.75
N ALA A 486 20.86 -40.52 -6.66
CA ALA A 486 19.45 -40.41 -6.31
C ALA A 486 18.88 -41.71 -5.70
N SER A 487 19.33 -42.89 -6.15
CA SER A 487 18.76 -44.18 -5.75
C SER A 487 19.56 -44.91 -4.68
N HIS A 488 20.85 -44.61 -4.52
CA HIS A 488 21.71 -45.31 -3.54
C HIS A 488 22.29 -44.39 -2.48
N ILE A 489 22.79 -43.20 -2.83
CA ILE A 489 23.49 -42.35 -1.85
C ILE A 489 22.49 -41.50 -1.07
N LEU A 490 21.70 -40.68 -1.75
CA LEU A 490 20.75 -39.75 -1.13
C LEU A 490 19.81 -40.47 -0.16
N PRO A 491 19.16 -41.61 -0.49
CA PRO A 491 18.28 -42.30 0.44
C PRO A 491 18.96 -42.79 1.72
N ASN A 492 20.27 -43.06 1.68
CA ASN A 492 21.05 -43.46 2.85
C ASN A 492 21.51 -42.26 3.70
N VAL A 493 21.67 -41.07 3.09
CA VAL A 493 22.04 -39.83 3.80
C VAL A 493 20.81 -39.08 4.31
N LEU A 494 19.63 -39.26 3.70
CA LEU A 494 18.38 -38.60 4.06
C LEU A 494 18.05 -38.67 5.56
N PRO A 495 18.15 -39.81 6.27
CA PRO A 495 17.86 -39.86 7.70
C PRO A 495 18.71 -38.88 8.53
N LEU A 496 19.98 -38.70 8.17
CA LEU A 496 20.85 -37.73 8.82
C LEU A 496 20.48 -36.30 8.45
N ILE A 497 20.15 -36.04 7.18
CA ILE A 497 19.68 -34.72 6.74
C ILE A 497 18.44 -34.34 7.54
N PHE A 498 17.45 -35.23 7.64
CA PHE A 498 16.24 -35.01 8.42
C PHE A 498 16.52 -34.71 9.89
N ALA A 499 17.44 -35.44 10.53
CA ALA A 499 17.84 -35.18 11.91
C ALA A 499 18.41 -33.77 12.08
N ASN A 500 19.34 -33.38 11.20
CA ASN A 500 19.98 -32.07 11.24
C ASN A 500 19.00 -30.93 10.92
N THR A 501 18.03 -31.16 10.02
CA THR A 501 16.98 -30.20 9.68
C THR A 501 16.21 -29.74 10.91
N VAL A 502 15.89 -30.64 11.85
CA VAL A 502 15.14 -30.29 13.07
C VAL A 502 15.89 -29.24 13.91
N LEU A 503 17.21 -29.41 14.07
CA LEU A 503 18.05 -28.46 14.79
C LEU A 503 18.21 -27.15 14.01
N LEU A 504 18.28 -27.24 12.68
CA LEU A 504 18.43 -26.07 11.82
C LEU A 504 17.19 -25.17 11.83
N ILE A 505 15.97 -25.74 11.91
CA ILE A 505 14.73 -24.95 12.09
C ILE A 505 14.81 -24.13 13.37
N SER A 506 15.27 -24.75 14.47
CA SER A 506 15.45 -24.05 15.74
C SER A 506 16.40 -22.86 15.62
N LEU A 507 17.54 -23.05 14.93
CA LEU A 507 18.52 -22.00 14.73
C LEU A 507 17.98 -20.90 13.82
N ALA A 508 17.22 -21.24 12.78
CA ALA A 508 16.62 -20.28 11.87
C ALA A 508 15.58 -19.38 12.57
N ILE A 509 14.73 -19.94 13.44
CA ILE A 509 13.78 -19.17 14.26
C ILE A 509 14.53 -18.23 15.20
N PHE A 510 15.59 -18.71 15.85
CA PHE A 510 16.40 -17.86 16.71
C PHE A 510 17.10 -16.73 15.92
N SER A 511 17.61 -17.03 14.72
CA SER A 511 18.24 -16.03 13.85
C SER A 511 17.27 -14.98 13.36
N GLU A 512 16.03 -15.35 13.03
CA GLU A 512 14.98 -14.37 12.70
C GLU A 512 14.71 -13.44 13.88
N ALA A 513 14.43 -14.00 15.05
CA ALA A 513 14.18 -13.20 16.25
C ALA A 513 15.36 -12.28 16.58
N PHE A 514 16.59 -12.72 16.35
CA PHE A 514 17.79 -11.91 16.48
C PHE A 514 17.81 -10.76 15.46
N LEU A 515 17.61 -11.01 14.17
CA LEU A 515 17.65 -9.96 13.15
C LEU A 515 16.54 -8.93 13.36
N ASP A 516 15.34 -9.38 13.70
CA ASP A 516 14.20 -8.52 13.97
C ASP A 516 14.46 -7.68 15.22
N PHE A 517 15.01 -8.25 16.30
CA PHE A 517 15.40 -7.49 17.49
C PHE A 517 16.40 -6.35 17.20
N PHE A 518 17.26 -6.51 16.19
CA PHE A 518 18.19 -5.47 15.73
C PHE A 518 17.56 -4.49 14.73
N GLY A 519 16.25 -4.55 14.51
CA GLY A 519 15.52 -3.70 13.59
C GLY A 519 15.85 -3.93 12.12
N LEU A 520 16.26 -5.15 11.78
CA LEU A 520 16.49 -5.57 10.39
C LEU A 520 15.29 -6.34 9.82
N GLY A 521 14.35 -6.72 10.69
CA GLY A 521 13.08 -7.34 10.31
C GLY A 521 12.11 -6.39 9.62
N ASP A 522 11.09 -6.97 9.00
CA ASP A 522 9.98 -6.24 8.40
C ASP A 522 9.09 -5.61 9.49
N PRO A 523 8.98 -4.27 9.56
CA PRO A 523 8.19 -3.60 10.60
C PRO A 523 6.67 -3.80 10.44
N ASP A 524 6.20 -4.24 9.27
CA ASP A 524 4.78 -4.46 9.00
C ASP A 524 4.34 -5.90 9.37
N VAL A 525 5.28 -6.78 9.74
CA VAL A 525 5.02 -8.18 10.07
C VAL A 525 5.24 -8.44 11.55
N ILE A 526 4.19 -8.86 12.26
CA ILE A 526 4.32 -9.26 13.66
C ILE A 526 5.15 -10.53 13.75
N SER A 527 6.30 -10.45 14.41
CA SER A 527 7.13 -11.58 14.84
C SER A 527 7.48 -11.46 16.33
N TRP A 528 7.95 -12.54 16.94
CA TRP A 528 8.41 -12.47 18.33
C TRP A 528 9.66 -11.61 18.50
N GLY A 529 10.53 -11.54 17.48
CA GLY A 529 11.69 -10.64 17.49
C GLY A 529 11.29 -9.17 17.42
N MET A 530 10.34 -8.82 16.54
CA MET A 530 9.80 -7.46 16.43
C MET A 530 9.14 -7.00 17.73
N MET A 531 8.40 -7.89 18.40
CA MET A 531 7.82 -7.55 19.71
C MET A 531 8.88 -7.21 20.76
N LEU A 532 10.04 -7.86 20.71
CA LEU A 532 11.17 -7.57 21.61
C LEU A 532 11.91 -6.29 21.21
N GLU A 533 12.05 -6.01 19.91
CA GLU A 533 12.58 -4.74 19.37
C GLU A 533 11.75 -3.58 19.92
N GLU A 534 10.43 -3.61 19.70
CA GLU A 534 9.53 -2.53 20.12
C GLU A 534 9.51 -2.36 21.65
N ALA A 535 9.55 -3.46 22.42
CA ALA A 535 9.63 -3.40 23.87
C ALA A 535 10.95 -2.74 24.34
N TYR A 536 12.06 -3.01 23.66
CA TYR A 536 13.34 -2.38 23.94
C TYR A 536 13.31 -0.88 23.62
N ASP A 537 12.86 -0.52 22.42
CA ASP A 537 12.82 0.87 21.95
C ASP A 537 11.88 1.77 22.76
N GLN A 538 10.76 1.21 23.24
CA GLN A 538 9.79 1.93 24.09
C GLN A 538 10.15 1.90 25.58
N GLY A 539 11.34 1.38 25.92
CA GLY A 539 11.85 1.40 27.29
C GLY A 539 11.06 0.53 28.26
N ALA A 540 10.44 -0.56 27.79
CA ALA A 540 9.62 -1.48 28.61
C ALA A 540 10.38 -1.99 29.85
N PHE A 541 11.70 -2.17 29.73
CA PHE A 541 12.58 -2.54 30.85
C PHE A 541 12.56 -1.51 31.98
N ASN A 542 12.59 -0.22 31.65
CA ASN A 542 12.59 0.88 32.63
C ASN A 542 11.19 1.10 33.22
N LEU A 543 10.15 0.86 32.41
CA LEU A 543 8.74 0.98 32.82
C LEU A 543 8.26 -0.21 33.67
N GLY A 544 9.07 -1.27 33.81
CA GLY A 544 8.66 -2.50 34.49
C GLY A 544 7.60 -3.31 33.73
N ALA A 545 7.46 -3.08 32.42
CA ALA A 545 6.48 -3.75 31.55
C ALA A 545 6.94 -5.16 31.15
N TRP A 546 7.14 -6.02 32.15
CA TRP A 546 7.71 -7.37 31.99
C TRP A 546 6.87 -8.28 31.11
N TRP A 547 5.54 -8.08 31.05
CA TRP A 547 4.62 -8.90 30.25
C TRP A 547 4.92 -8.80 28.76
N TRP A 548 5.28 -7.60 28.29
CA TRP A 548 5.62 -7.34 26.89
C TRP A 548 6.90 -8.08 26.46
N ILE A 549 7.86 -8.26 27.37
CA ILE A 549 9.15 -8.91 27.09
C ILE A 549 9.07 -10.43 27.29
N LEU A 550 8.50 -10.85 28.42
CA LEU A 550 8.56 -12.24 28.88
C LEU A 550 7.80 -13.18 27.94
N LEU A 551 6.68 -12.75 27.38
CA LEU A 551 5.85 -13.57 26.51
C LEU A 551 6.51 -13.95 25.18
N PRO A 552 6.92 -13.00 24.32
CA PRO A 552 7.62 -13.33 23.07
C PRO A 552 8.96 -14.03 23.36
N GLY A 553 9.70 -13.61 24.40
CA GLY A 553 10.94 -14.28 24.80
C GLY A 553 10.74 -15.74 25.21
N ALA A 554 9.73 -16.02 26.04
CA ALA A 554 9.38 -17.39 26.42
C ALA A 554 8.92 -18.22 25.22
N ALA A 555 8.17 -17.63 24.29
CA ALA A 555 7.73 -18.31 23.08
C ALA A 555 8.93 -18.77 22.23
N ILE A 556 9.92 -17.91 21.99
CA ILE A 556 11.17 -18.25 21.29
C ILE A 556 11.90 -19.37 22.02
N VAL A 557 12.14 -19.24 23.33
CA VAL A 557 12.90 -20.21 24.13
C VAL A 557 12.21 -21.58 24.12
N ILE A 558 10.90 -21.62 24.37
CA ILE A 558 10.14 -22.87 24.40
C ILE A 558 10.13 -23.52 23.01
N MET A 559 9.99 -22.72 21.94
CA MET A 559 10.03 -23.22 20.56
C MET A 559 11.38 -23.88 20.24
N VAL A 560 12.48 -23.15 20.50
CA VAL A 560 13.86 -23.62 20.26
C VAL A 560 14.15 -24.87 21.07
N LEU A 561 13.74 -24.90 22.34
CA LEU A 561 13.88 -26.07 23.20
C LEU A 561 13.08 -27.26 22.66
N SER A 562 11.88 -27.04 22.13
CA SER A 562 11.04 -28.11 21.59
C SER A 562 11.66 -28.78 20.38
N PHE A 563 12.18 -28.00 19.43
CA PHE A 563 12.94 -28.54 18.30
C PHE A 563 14.21 -29.26 18.77
N SER A 564 14.93 -28.70 19.73
CA SER A 564 16.14 -29.33 20.29
C SER A 564 15.83 -30.69 20.95
N LEU A 565 14.75 -30.79 21.74
CA LEU A 565 14.32 -32.05 22.35
C LEU A 565 13.92 -33.09 21.31
N VAL A 566 13.22 -32.69 20.24
CA VAL A 566 12.89 -33.58 19.13
C VAL A 566 14.16 -34.05 18.42
N GLY A 567 15.12 -33.16 18.17
CA GLY A 567 16.40 -33.46 17.55
C GLY A 567 17.19 -34.52 18.34
N TYR A 568 17.36 -34.31 19.66
CA TYR A 568 18.04 -35.28 20.53
C TYR A 568 17.35 -36.64 20.54
N ALA A 569 16.01 -36.66 20.64
CA ALA A 569 15.28 -37.92 20.59
C ALA A 569 15.39 -38.61 19.22
N LEU A 570 15.53 -37.86 18.13
CA LEU A 570 15.76 -38.41 16.80
C LEU A 570 17.16 -39.04 16.69
N ASP A 571 18.19 -38.36 17.20
CA ASP A 571 19.57 -38.85 17.21
C ASP A 571 19.71 -40.14 18.02
N ASP A 572 19.08 -40.23 19.18
CA ASP A 572 19.03 -41.46 19.99
C ASP A 572 18.43 -42.65 19.23
N VAL A 573 17.39 -42.39 18.42
CA VAL A 573 16.71 -43.42 17.64
C VAL A 573 17.53 -43.84 16.42
N LEU A 574 18.22 -42.89 15.79
CA LEU A 574 19.03 -43.13 14.60
C LEU A 574 20.39 -43.76 14.92
N ASN A 575 20.92 -43.57 16.13
CA ASN A 575 22.24 -44.04 16.52
C ASN A 575 22.17 -45.13 17.62
N PRO A 576 21.98 -46.41 17.23
CA PRO A 576 21.71 -47.50 18.19
C PRO A 576 22.88 -47.81 19.14
N LYS A 577 24.09 -47.28 18.89
CA LYS A 577 25.25 -47.44 19.79
C LYS A 577 25.13 -46.61 21.08
N LEU A 578 24.34 -45.52 21.07
CA LEU A 578 24.12 -44.68 22.26
C LEU A 578 23.18 -45.32 23.29
N ARG A 579 22.37 -46.30 22.86
CA ARG A 579 21.32 -46.94 23.67
C ARG A 579 21.81 -47.94 24.74
N ARG A 580 23.12 -48.13 24.89
CA ARG A 580 23.73 -49.19 25.73
C ARG A 580 24.49 -48.68 26.96
N ARG A 581 24.39 -47.40 27.27
CA ARG A 581 24.74 -46.82 28.57
C ARG A 581 23.47 -46.29 29.20
#